data_AF-A0A349X8J4-F1
#
_entry.id   AF-A0A349X8J4-F1
#
_cell.length_a   1.000
_cell.length_b   1.000
_cell.length_c   1.000
_cell.angle_alpha   90.00
_cell.angle_beta   90.00
_cell.angle_gamma   90.00
#
_symmetry.space_group_name_H-M   'P 1'
#
loop_
_entity.id
_entity.type
_entity.pdbx_description
1 polymer ?
#
loop_
_entity_poly.entity_id
_entity_poly.type
_entity_poly.pdbx_seq_one_letter_code
_entity_poly.pdbx_strand_id
1 'polypeptide(L)'
;MQLLMLGVVSMFLISLESNQVSINRLANEIAFDEGFSETPYQDTVGVWTVGYGWNLEARPISKAMARQHMLEIIKEGMEYLERFPFWDKANGARKHAFVNMYYNLGRGGFNSFKKMIAAANDGDWNKAAKEAVDS
;
A
#
# COMPACT_ATOMS: atom_id res chain seq x y z
N MET A 1 45.02 15.11 27.72
CA MET A 1 43.78 15.84 27.34
C MET A 1 42.96 15.11 26.26
N GLN A 2 43.59 14.46 25.27
CA GLN A 2 42.90 13.68 24.22
C GLN A 2 42.18 12.39 24.70
N LEU A 3 42.75 11.65 25.67
CA LEU A 3 42.10 10.44 26.20
C LEU A 3 40.79 10.71 26.97
N LEU A 4 40.70 11.86 27.65
CA LEU A 4 39.49 12.27 28.36
C LEU A 4 38.34 12.62 27.39
N MET A 5 38.65 13.23 26.25
CA MET A 5 37.63 13.49 25.22
C MET A 5 37.11 12.23 24.55
N LEU A 6 37.96 11.21 24.31
CA LEU A 6 37.52 9.93 23.74
C LEU A 6 36.57 9.17 24.68
N GLY A 7 36.82 9.22 25.99
CA GLY A 7 35.92 8.63 27.00
C GLY A 7 34.56 9.33 27.05
N VAL A 8 34.54 10.66 27.02
CA VAL A 8 33.29 11.43 27.03
C VAL A 8 32.51 11.26 25.72
N VAL A 9 33.17 11.23 24.56
CA VAL A 9 32.52 10.98 23.27
C VAL A 9 31.99 9.55 23.17
N SER A 10 32.75 8.55 23.65
CA SER A 10 32.27 7.16 23.71
C SER A 10 31.08 6.99 24.65
N MET A 11 31.10 7.64 25.81
CA MET A 11 29.98 7.65 26.75
C MET A 11 28.76 8.41 26.21
N PHE A 12 28.97 9.47 25.41
CA PHE A 12 27.91 10.20 24.71
C PHE A 12 27.30 9.36 23.56
N LEU A 13 28.11 8.59 22.84
CA LEU A 13 27.64 7.65 21.80
C LEU A 13 26.87 6.46 22.42
N ILE A 14 27.35 5.90 23.52
CA ILE A 14 26.65 4.84 24.27
C ILE A 14 25.33 5.37 24.86
N SER A 15 25.28 6.63 25.28
CA SER A 15 24.04 7.29 25.76
C SER A 15 23.03 7.58 24.65
N LEU A 16 23.47 7.69 23.40
CA LEU A 16 22.58 7.85 22.24
C LEU A 16 22.01 6.51 21.77
N GLU A 17 22.66 5.38 22.09
CA GLU A 17 22.15 4.03 21.79
C GLU A 17 21.19 3.48 22.85
N SER A 18 21.16 4.05 24.06
CA SER A 18 20.44 3.45 25.20
C SER A 18 19.05 4.03 25.51
N ASN A 19 18.56 5.00 24.74
CA ASN A 19 17.24 5.61 24.98
C ASN A 19 16.22 5.44 23.84
N GLN A 20 16.53 4.58 22.87
CA GLN A 20 15.56 4.21 21.84
C GLN A 20 15.04 2.81 22.17
N VAL A 21 13.86 2.74 22.80
CA VAL A 21 13.00 1.58 22.52
C VAL A 21 12.92 1.55 20.99
N SER A 22 13.51 0.53 20.37
CA SER A 22 13.56 0.47 18.92
C SER A 22 12.11 0.41 18.46
N ILE A 23 11.71 1.40 17.66
CA ILE A 23 10.30 1.56 17.23
C ILE A 23 9.76 0.24 16.68
N ASN A 24 10.61 -0.53 15.98
CA ASN A 24 10.30 -1.86 15.47
C ASN A 24 10.01 -2.89 16.56
N ARG A 25 10.78 -2.90 17.67
CA ARG A 25 10.51 -3.80 18.78
C ARG A 25 9.17 -3.48 19.42
N LEU A 26 8.92 -2.21 19.73
CA LEU A 26 7.64 -1.80 20.33
C LEU A 26 6.46 -2.04 19.38
N ALA A 27 6.64 -1.80 18.07
CA ALA A 27 5.63 -2.09 17.07
C ALA A 27 5.31 -3.59 17.02
N ASN A 28 6.32 -4.47 17.13
CA ASN A 28 6.11 -5.91 17.17
C ASN A 28 5.40 -6.37 18.45
N GLU A 29 5.77 -5.80 19.60
CA GLU A 29 5.10 -6.07 20.89
C GLU A 29 3.62 -5.65 20.81
N ILE A 30 3.33 -4.43 20.37
CA ILE A 30 1.94 -3.94 20.18
C ILE A 30 1.18 -4.79 19.16
N ALA A 31 1.79 -5.12 18.02
CA ALA A 31 1.15 -5.93 16.99
C ALA A 31 0.79 -7.33 17.49
N PHE A 32 1.63 -7.91 18.36
CA PHE A 32 1.37 -9.19 18.99
C PHE A 32 0.20 -9.11 19.99
N ASP A 33 0.17 -8.07 20.82
CA ASP A 33 -0.86 -7.89 21.85
C ASP A 33 -2.23 -7.53 21.24
N GLU A 34 -2.26 -6.66 20.22
CA GLU A 34 -3.49 -6.19 19.57
C GLU A 34 -4.04 -7.20 18.53
N GLY A 35 -3.15 -7.93 17.85
CA GLY A 35 -3.51 -8.70 16.65
C GLY A 35 -3.84 -7.80 15.45
N PHE A 36 -3.98 -8.41 14.27
CA PHE A 36 -4.29 -7.71 13.02
C PHE A 36 -5.69 -8.08 12.52
N SER A 37 -6.52 -7.07 12.24
CA SER A 37 -7.77 -7.24 11.49
C SER A 37 -7.69 -6.58 10.11
N GLU A 38 -7.90 -7.38 9.07
CA GLU A 38 -7.92 -6.90 7.68
C GLU A 38 -9.17 -6.07 7.38
N THR A 39 -10.31 -6.42 7.99
CA THR A 39 -11.58 -5.73 7.81
C THR A 39 -11.94 -4.90 9.03
N PRO A 40 -12.61 -3.73 8.84
CA PRO A 40 -13.16 -2.99 9.95
C PRO A 40 -14.17 -3.83 10.76
N TYR A 41 -14.07 -3.75 12.08
CA TYR A 41 -14.97 -4.40 13.03
C TYR A 41 -15.42 -3.40 14.10
N GLN A 42 -16.52 -3.72 14.79
CA GLN A 42 -16.92 -2.97 15.99
C GLN A 42 -16.26 -3.61 17.21
N ASP A 43 -15.56 -2.80 18.00
CA ASP A 43 -14.97 -3.25 19.27
C ASP A 43 -16.04 -3.50 20.35
N THR A 44 -15.60 -3.78 21.58
CA THR A 44 -16.50 -4.07 22.72
C THR A 44 -17.40 -2.90 23.11
N VAL A 45 -17.07 -1.67 22.69
CA VAL A 45 -17.85 -0.45 22.95
C VAL A 45 -18.58 0.05 21.69
N GLY A 46 -18.53 -0.70 20.58
CA GLY A 46 -19.26 -0.42 19.34
C GLY A 46 -18.53 0.52 18.37
N VAL A 47 -17.26 0.84 18.61
CA VAL A 47 -16.49 1.78 17.78
C VAL A 47 -15.80 1.07 16.63
N TRP A 48 -15.84 1.69 15.44
CA TRP A 48 -15.19 1.14 14.25
C TRP A 48 -13.66 1.14 14.37
N THR A 49 -13.10 -0.07 14.34
CA THR A 49 -11.68 -0.35 14.51
C THR A 49 -11.15 -1.21 13.36
N VAL A 50 -9.90 -1.00 12.94
CA VAL A 50 -9.23 -1.77 11.86
C VAL A 50 -7.74 -1.96 12.13
N GLY A 51 -7.08 -2.90 11.45
CA GLY A 51 -5.63 -3.11 11.56
C GLY A 51 -5.23 -3.55 12.97
N TYR A 52 -4.22 -2.88 13.53
CA TYR A 52 -3.73 -3.10 14.90
C TYR A 52 -4.45 -2.17 15.88
N GLY A 53 -5.72 -2.44 16.18
CA GLY A 53 -6.50 -1.65 17.14
C GLY A 53 -6.75 -0.18 16.73
N TRP A 54 -6.75 0.13 15.43
CA TRP A 54 -6.93 1.49 14.94
C TRP A 54 -8.39 1.95 15.04
N ASN A 55 -8.71 2.75 16.05
CA ASN A 55 -10.01 3.42 16.19
C ASN A 55 -10.19 4.55 15.16
N LEU A 56 -11.12 4.38 14.21
CA LEU A 56 -11.32 5.29 13.08
C LEU A 56 -12.03 6.60 13.44
N GLU A 57 -12.77 6.62 14.56
CA GLU A 57 -13.50 7.80 15.03
C GLU A 57 -12.59 8.74 15.82
N ALA A 58 -11.79 8.19 16.74
CA ALA A 58 -10.86 8.96 17.56
C ALA A 58 -9.61 9.37 16.78
N ARG A 59 -9.19 8.58 15.78
CA ARG A 59 -8.01 8.84 14.96
C ARG A 59 -8.33 8.69 13.47
N PRO A 60 -8.95 9.69 12.83
CA PRO A 60 -9.19 9.66 11.40
C PRO A 60 -7.91 9.46 10.59
N ILE A 61 -8.02 8.80 9.43
CA ILE A 61 -6.90 8.56 8.54
C ILE A 61 -6.36 9.89 8.01
N SER A 62 -5.07 10.15 8.24
CA SER A 62 -4.39 11.33 7.72
C SER A 62 -4.20 11.23 6.20
N LYS A 63 -4.13 12.38 5.53
CA LYS A 63 -3.85 12.46 4.09
C LYS A 63 -2.54 11.74 3.70
N ALA A 64 -1.54 11.76 4.57
CA ALA A 64 -0.27 11.08 4.32
C ALA A 64 -0.46 9.57 4.29
N MET A 65 -1.20 8.99 5.23
CA MET A 65 -1.46 7.55 5.29
C MET A 65 -2.36 7.09 4.15
N ALA A 66 -3.42 7.83 3.86
CA ALA A 66 -4.27 7.56 2.69
C ALA A 66 -3.44 7.58 1.39
N ARG A 67 -2.50 8.52 1.26
CA ARG A 67 -1.59 8.58 0.11
C ARG A 67 -0.64 7.38 0.05
N GLN A 68 -0.07 6.96 1.17
CA GLN A 68 0.81 5.78 1.21
C GLN A 68 0.05 4.52 0.78
N HIS A 69 -1.16 4.32 1.32
CA HIS A 69 -2.00 3.20 0.93
C HIS A 69 -2.33 3.24 -0.57
N MET A 70 -2.75 4.39 -1.10
CA MET A 70 -3.01 4.56 -2.53
C MET A 70 -1.79 4.21 -3.40
N LEU A 71 -0.58 4.62 -2.98
CA LEU A 71 0.66 4.29 -3.69
C LEU A 71 0.95 2.79 -3.68
N GLU A 72 0.68 2.10 -2.57
CA GLU A 72 0.84 0.64 -2.49
C GLU A 72 -0.09 -0.08 -3.47
N ILE A 73 -1.38 0.31 -3.53
CA ILE A 73 -2.33 -0.28 -4.47
C ILE A 73 -1.96 0.01 -5.94
N ILE A 74 -1.45 1.21 -6.23
CA ILE A 74 -0.95 1.56 -7.57
C ILE A 74 0.22 0.65 -7.95
N LYS A 75 1.17 0.46 -7.03
CA LYS A 75 2.33 -0.41 -7.23
C LYS A 75 1.91 -1.86 -7.46
N GLU A 76 1.03 -2.39 -6.61
CA GLU A 76 0.45 -3.72 -6.78
C GLU A 76 -0.20 -3.85 -8.18
N GLY A 77 -0.99 -2.86 -8.58
CA GLY A 77 -1.62 -2.83 -9.90
C GLY A 77 -0.62 -2.83 -11.04
N MET A 78 0.46 -2.05 -10.96
CA MET A 78 1.52 -2.07 -11.96
C MET A 78 2.19 -3.45 -12.06
N GLU A 79 2.63 -4.01 -10.94
CA GLU A 79 3.26 -5.34 -10.87
C GLU A 79 2.33 -6.48 -11.33
N TYR A 80 1.03 -6.31 -11.12
CA TYR A 80 0.03 -7.25 -11.62
C TYR A 80 -0.15 -7.14 -13.13
N LEU A 81 -0.33 -5.91 -13.64
CA LEU A 81 -0.63 -5.63 -15.05
C LEU A 81 0.56 -5.89 -15.97
N GLU A 82 1.79 -5.80 -15.45
CA GLU A 82 3.03 -6.19 -16.15
C GLU A 82 3.03 -7.63 -16.68
N ARG A 83 2.19 -8.50 -16.12
CA ARG A 83 2.08 -9.90 -16.53
C ARG A 83 1.22 -10.10 -17.78
N PHE A 84 0.52 -9.06 -18.24
CA PHE A 84 -0.36 -9.14 -19.40
C PHE A 84 0.40 -8.81 -20.69
N PRO A 85 0.20 -9.56 -21.78
CA PRO A 85 0.84 -9.30 -23.07
C PRO A 85 0.68 -7.88 -23.63
N PHE A 86 -0.41 -7.19 -23.26
CA PHE A 86 -0.63 -5.81 -23.70
C PHE A 86 0.33 -4.80 -23.05
N TRP A 87 0.97 -5.12 -21.91
CA TRP A 87 1.71 -4.12 -21.13
C TRP A 87 2.86 -3.50 -21.91
N ASP A 88 3.66 -4.31 -22.60
CA ASP A 88 4.78 -3.82 -23.40
C ASP A 88 4.33 -3.07 -24.67
N LYS A 89 3.10 -3.32 -25.12
CA LYS A 89 2.48 -2.65 -26.28
C LYS A 89 1.80 -1.33 -25.89
N ALA A 90 1.45 -1.16 -24.62
CA ALA A 90 0.73 -0.01 -24.11
C ALA A 90 1.67 1.21 -23.97
N ASN A 91 1.22 2.36 -24.47
CA ASN A 91 1.89 3.64 -24.18
C ASN A 91 1.57 4.09 -22.75
N GLY A 92 2.25 5.15 -22.28
CA GLY A 92 2.06 5.65 -20.91
C GLY A 92 0.61 5.97 -20.54
N ALA A 93 -0.15 6.56 -21.45
CA ALA A 93 -1.56 6.88 -21.22
C ALA A 93 -2.43 5.61 -21.04
N ARG A 94 -2.18 4.56 -21.82
CA ARG A 94 -2.88 3.28 -21.69
C ARG A 94 -2.50 2.55 -20.41
N LYS A 95 -1.21 2.53 -20.05
CA LYS A 95 -0.76 1.99 -18.76
C LYS A 95 -1.45 2.69 -17.59
N HIS A 96 -1.52 4.02 -17.63
CA HIS A 96 -2.26 4.81 -16.63
C HIS A 96 -3.75 4.43 -16.59
N ALA A 97 -4.41 4.28 -17.73
CA ALA A 97 -5.82 3.87 -17.78
C ALA A 97 -6.04 2.50 -17.13
N PHE A 98 -5.22 1.49 -17.47
CA PHE A 98 -5.35 0.16 -16.87
C PHE A 98 -5.05 0.15 -15.37
N VAL A 99 -4.03 0.86 -14.92
CA VAL A 99 -3.72 0.98 -13.48
C VAL A 99 -4.84 1.70 -12.74
N ASN A 100 -5.42 2.75 -13.31
CA ASN A 100 -6.57 3.44 -12.73
C ASN A 100 -7.80 2.51 -12.64
N MET A 101 -8.08 1.72 -13.69
CA MET A 101 -9.14 0.72 -13.63
C MET A 101 -8.87 -0.33 -12.54
N TYR A 102 -7.64 -0.83 -12.45
CA TYR A 102 -7.24 -1.78 -11.42
C TYR A 102 -7.43 -1.20 -10.01
N TYR A 103 -7.02 0.05 -9.78
CA TYR A 103 -7.21 0.73 -8.49
C TYR A 103 -8.68 0.79 -8.06
N ASN A 104 -9.59 1.10 -8.99
CA ASN A 104 -11.01 1.23 -8.68
C ASN A 104 -11.75 -0.12 -8.54
N LEU A 105 -11.32 -1.13 -9.29
CA LEU A 105 -12.04 -2.42 -9.39
C LEU A 105 -11.39 -3.55 -8.58
N GLY A 106 -10.14 -3.36 -8.18
CA GLY A 106 -9.27 -4.42 -7.69
C GLY A 106 -9.01 -5.51 -8.74
N ARG A 107 -8.24 -6.52 -8.34
CA ARG A 107 -7.87 -7.64 -9.21
C ARG A 107 -9.07 -8.42 -9.75
N GLY A 108 -10.04 -8.72 -8.89
CA GLY A 108 -11.24 -9.49 -9.27
C GLY A 108 -12.10 -8.75 -10.30
N GLY A 109 -12.38 -7.47 -10.03
CA GLY A 109 -13.15 -6.62 -10.93
C GLY A 109 -12.42 -6.34 -12.24
N PHE A 110 -11.11 -6.09 -12.23
CA PHE A 110 -10.36 -5.92 -13.48
C PHE A 110 -10.44 -7.16 -14.38
N ASN A 111 -10.33 -8.36 -13.81
CA ASN A 111 -10.36 -9.63 -14.55
C ASN A 111 -11.73 -9.98 -15.14
N SER A 112 -12.81 -9.31 -14.74
CA SER A 112 -14.12 -9.51 -15.38
C SER A 112 -14.18 -8.91 -16.79
N PHE A 113 -13.34 -7.92 -17.11
CA PHE A 113 -13.26 -7.23 -18.41
C PHE A 113 -12.54 -8.07 -19.48
N LYS A 114 -12.98 -9.33 -19.66
CA LYS A 114 -12.31 -10.34 -20.50
C LYS A 114 -12.13 -9.88 -21.96
N LYS A 115 -13.15 -9.23 -22.52
CA LYS A 115 -13.13 -8.78 -23.93
C LYS A 115 -12.20 -7.60 -24.14
N MET A 116 -12.17 -6.64 -23.21
CA MET A 116 -11.22 -5.53 -23.20
C MET A 116 -9.78 -6.07 -23.11
N ILE A 117 -9.52 -6.99 -22.17
CA ILE A 117 -8.20 -7.59 -21.98
C ILE A 117 -7.75 -8.34 -23.24
N ALA A 118 -8.63 -9.13 -23.86
CA ALA A 118 -8.33 -9.81 -25.11
C ALA A 118 -7.97 -8.83 -26.24
N ALA A 119 -8.80 -7.79 -26.44
CA ALA A 119 -8.53 -6.77 -27.44
C ALA A 119 -7.22 -6.01 -27.19
N ALA A 120 -6.93 -5.68 -25.93
CA ALA A 120 -5.68 -5.05 -25.53
C ALA A 120 -4.46 -5.96 -25.80
N ASN A 121 -4.57 -7.27 -25.51
CA ASN A 121 -3.51 -8.25 -25.78
C ASN A 121 -3.23 -8.36 -27.28
N ASP A 122 -4.25 -8.23 -28.12
CA ASP A 122 -4.12 -8.20 -29.58
C ASP A 122 -3.59 -6.85 -30.11
N GLY A 123 -3.50 -5.83 -29.25
CA GLY A 123 -3.11 -4.47 -29.63
C GLY A 123 -4.23 -3.65 -30.28
N ASP A 124 -5.47 -4.14 -30.27
CA ASP A 124 -6.66 -3.42 -30.75
C ASP A 124 -7.20 -2.48 -29.66
N TRP A 125 -6.56 -1.33 -29.54
CA TRP A 125 -6.90 -0.33 -28.52
C TRP A 125 -8.28 0.30 -28.71
N ASN A 126 -8.77 0.38 -29.95
CA ASN A 126 -10.09 0.93 -30.25
C ASN A 126 -11.18 -0.01 -29.74
N LYS A 127 -11.01 -1.32 -29.98
CA LYS A 127 -11.91 -2.33 -29.42
C LYS A 127 -11.78 -2.41 -27.91
N ALA A 128 -10.57 -2.38 -27.36
CA ALA A 128 -10.36 -2.39 -25.91
C ALA A 128 -11.12 -1.22 -25.24
N ALA A 129 -11.06 -0.01 -25.80
CA ALA A 129 -11.79 1.14 -25.28
C ALA A 129 -13.31 0.96 -25.34
N LYS A 130 -13.85 0.37 -26.42
CA LYS A 130 -15.30 0.07 -26.53
C LYS A 130 -15.75 -0.94 -25.47
N GLU A 131 -15.00 -2.02 -25.34
CA GLU A 131 -15.28 -3.09 -24.37
C GLU A 131 -15.10 -2.62 -22.92
N ALA A 132 -14.32 -1.57 -22.65
CA ALA A 132 -14.18 -0.99 -21.32
C ALA A 132 -15.44 -0.23 -20.86
N VAL A 133 -16.30 0.21 -21.78
CA VAL A 133 -17.52 0.98 -21.50
C VAL A 133 -18.77 0.10 -21.46
N ASP A 134 -18.77 -1.01 -22.19
CA ASP A 134 -19.93 -1.89 -22.42
C ASP A 134 -19.88 -3.20 -21.60
N SER A 135 -19.23 -3.19 -20.43
CA SER A 135 -18.90 -4.40 -19.67
C SER A 135 -19.37 -4.43 -18.23
#